data_AF-A0A954WYP2-F1
#
_entry.id   AF-A0A954WYP2-F1
#
_cell.length_a   1.000
_cell.length_b   1.000
_cell.length_c   1.000
_cell.angle_alpha   90.00
_cell.angle_beta   90.00
_cell.angle_gamma   90.00
#
_symmetry.space_group_name_H-M   'P 1'
#
loop_
_entity.id
_entity.type
_entity.pdbx_description
1 polymer ?
#
loop_
_entity_poly.entity_id
_entity_poly.type
_entity_poly.pdbx_seq_one_letter_code
_entity_poly.pdbx_strand_id
1 'polypeptide(L)'
;MILLSFRVRCGGVTEGKRIYGQWNLGQRNIWAEEFADTAFSDNAIRMRRHVRPNHLLPDIPLPNNSSAHHSSAHHSFAHHSFAKHSFAKQFLCQSLLCSPFHCQTNPLPKNPTNPTSSTSTKRLPLDGTTRAIGQIMPIDCQIPFGPLSNEEFSDIDALVMRCVYKSHNRFGKLCDERVYENDVAAQLRAEGVHEVFTQLPLRLTVGSFTTTLRLDLVVNRMLYEVKAVEQLAPIHAAQVTSYAALLAISRVKLLNFGADSAQGKLIGCPFANIDRSVVTVDRSRWKAVSGRCPLIADLAEATMREWGGFLEARLYERPLLWLCGGKERCERKLPVVRDGIQLGQQRAWLYAPECAFVVTTLGGRLQHQEMHLRRLLNALPLRAWQWINVCHQRMRMITIIK
;
A
#
# COMPACT_ATOMS: atom_id res chain seq x y z
N MET A 1 14.26 2.66 24.45
CA MET A 1 13.71 3.61 25.45
C MET A 1 14.63 4.81 25.49
N ILE A 2 14.23 5.95 24.92
CA ILE A 2 15.02 7.21 24.95
C ILE A 2 14.13 8.26 25.61
N LEU A 3 14.56 8.77 26.75
CA LEU A 3 13.92 9.85 27.49
C LEU A 3 14.46 11.18 26.98
N LEU A 4 13.63 11.96 26.28
CA LEU A 4 13.91 13.35 25.95
C LEU A 4 13.02 14.24 26.81
N SER A 5 13.63 14.99 27.74
CA SER A 5 12.95 16.01 28.51
C SER A 5 12.94 17.33 27.74
N PHE A 6 11.78 17.95 27.54
CA PHE A 6 11.69 19.30 27.01
C PHE A 6 11.34 20.26 28.15
N ARG A 7 12.13 21.33 28.30
CA ARG A 7 11.82 22.48 29.16
C ARG A 7 11.49 23.65 28.24
N VAL A 8 10.24 24.12 28.27
CA VAL A 8 9.85 25.38 27.65
C VAL A 8 9.93 26.46 28.71
N ARG A 9 10.74 27.50 28.47
CA ARG A 9 10.75 28.73 29.28
C ARG A 9 9.76 29.72 28.64
N CYS A 10 8.66 29.98 29.34
CA CYS A 10 7.94 31.25 29.23
C CYS A 10 8.13 32.01 30.55
N GLY A 11 8.04 33.35 30.48
CA GLY A 11 8.35 34.31 31.55
C GLY A 11 8.03 33.81 32.96
N GLY A 12 8.98 34.01 33.87
CA GLY A 12 9.13 33.28 35.11
C GLY A 12 7.89 33.24 36.00
N VAL A 13 7.32 32.04 36.15
CA VAL A 13 6.96 31.36 37.41
C VAL A 13 6.99 29.87 37.11
N THR A 14 7.71 29.07 37.91
CA THR A 14 7.75 27.61 37.79
C THR A 14 6.69 26.97 38.69
N GLU A 15 5.65 26.39 38.10
CA GLU A 15 4.79 25.42 38.80
C GLU A 15 4.67 24.15 37.96
N GLY A 16 5.12 23.03 38.52
CA GLY A 16 5.22 21.75 37.83
C GLY A 16 3.93 20.95 37.96
N LYS A 17 3.24 20.72 36.84
CA LYS A 17 2.28 19.60 36.70
C LYS A 17 2.80 18.61 35.65
N ARG A 18 3.08 17.38 36.09
CA ARG A 18 3.33 16.23 35.20
C ARG A 18 2.00 15.71 34.69
N ILE A 19 1.81 15.67 33.38
CA ILE A 19 0.70 14.98 32.73
C ILE A 19 1.29 13.81 31.95
N TYR A 20 0.91 12.59 32.31
CA TYR A 20 1.27 11.39 31.54
C TYR A 20 0.22 11.16 30.45
N GLY A 21 0.66 11.02 29.21
CA GLY A 21 -0.18 10.62 28.07
C GLY A 21 0.57 9.64 27.18
N GLN A 22 0.01 8.45 26.99
CA GLN A 22 0.49 7.47 26.01
C GLN A 22 0.18 7.96 24.59
N TRP A 23 1.21 8.06 23.75
CA TRP A 23 1.09 8.40 22.33
C TRP A 23 1.25 7.13 21.49
N ASN A 24 0.15 6.65 20.91
CA ASN A 24 0.20 5.64 19.86
C ASN A 24 0.52 6.31 18.52
N LEU A 25 1.72 6.05 17.99
CA LEU A 25 2.18 6.39 16.64
C LEU A 25 1.42 5.54 15.60
N GLY A 26 0.18 5.91 15.35
CA GLY A 26 -0.67 5.29 14.34
C GLY A 26 -1.43 6.35 13.57
N GLN A 27 -0.71 7.24 12.86
CA GLN A 27 -1.26 8.14 11.84
C GLN A 27 -0.14 8.94 11.14
N ARG A 28 0.67 8.23 10.37
CA ARG A 28 1.32 8.75 9.16
C ARG A 28 1.21 7.63 8.16
N ASN A 29 0.34 7.77 7.17
CA ASN A 29 0.36 7.05 5.89
C ASN A 29 -0.89 7.42 5.09
N ILE A 30 -0.98 8.70 4.75
CA ILE A 30 -1.35 9.14 3.41
C ILE A 30 -0.44 10.37 3.21
N TRP A 31 0.37 10.39 2.14
CA TRP A 31 1.31 11.47 1.77
C TRP A 31 2.64 11.50 2.54
N ALA A 32 3.63 10.76 2.03
CA ALA A 32 5.04 10.95 2.38
C ALA A 32 5.93 10.54 1.20
N GLU A 33 5.79 11.24 0.08
CA GLU A 33 6.83 11.42 -0.95
C GLU A 33 6.75 12.89 -1.35
N GLU A 34 7.89 13.57 -1.54
CA GLU A 34 8.08 15.03 -1.66
C GLU A 34 8.27 15.81 -0.33
N PHE A 35 9.39 15.55 0.37
CA PHE A 35 10.15 16.57 1.11
C PHE A 35 11.63 16.16 1.10
N ALA A 36 12.27 16.25 -0.06
CA ALA A 36 13.72 16.13 -0.18
C ALA A 36 14.35 17.17 -1.14
N ASP A 37 13.60 17.72 -2.10
CA ASP A 37 14.16 18.66 -3.08
C ASP A 37 13.41 20.00 -3.07
N THR A 38 13.75 20.90 -2.13
CA THR A 38 13.64 22.37 -2.28
C THR A 38 14.15 23.07 -1.02
N ALA A 39 15.47 23.16 -0.88
CA ALA A 39 16.14 24.18 -0.03
C ALA A 39 17.64 24.26 -0.37
N PHE A 40 17.97 24.64 -1.61
CA PHE A 40 19.21 25.34 -1.90
C PHE A 40 18.83 26.65 -2.57
N SER A 41 18.61 27.67 -1.74
CA SER A 41 18.82 29.05 -2.16
C SER A 41 19.59 29.74 -1.05
N ASP A 42 20.68 30.36 -1.47
CA ASP A 42 21.62 31.10 -0.65
C ASP A 42 20.91 32.12 0.25
N ASN A 43 21.19 32.03 1.56
CA ASN A 43 21.36 33.20 2.39
C ASN A 43 22.23 32.86 3.60
N ALA A 44 23.44 33.38 3.56
CA ALA A 44 24.47 33.23 4.58
C ALA A 44 24.03 33.87 5.90
N ILE A 45 23.96 33.08 6.97
CA ILE A 45 24.06 33.58 8.34
C ILE A 45 25.35 33.02 8.94
N ARG A 46 26.37 33.88 9.00
CA ARG A 46 27.65 33.66 9.69
C ARG A 46 27.39 33.36 11.18
N MET A 47 27.73 32.17 11.64
CA MET A 47 28.03 31.92 13.06
C MET A 47 29.55 31.86 13.26
N ARG A 48 30.11 32.90 13.87
CA ARG A 48 31.49 32.92 14.37
C ARG A 48 31.57 32.05 15.62
N ARG A 49 32.41 31.00 15.62
CA ARG A 49 32.89 30.35 16.85
C ARG A 49 34.00 31.20 17.43
N HIS A 50 33.78 31.76 18.62
CA HIS A 50 34.86 32.31 19.45
C HIS A 50 35.51 31.16 20.24
N VAL A 51 36.75 30.84 19.90
CA VAL A 51 37.67 30.08 20.75
C VAL A 51 38.77 31.06 21.16
N ARG A 52 38.95 31.28 22.46
CA ARG A 52 40.07 32.07 23.01
C ARG A 52 41.28 31.16 23.26
N PRO A 53 42.52 31.56 22.93
CA PRO A 53 43.74 30.89 23.37
C PRO A 53 44.51 31.70 24.44
N ASN A 54 45.35 30.99 25.22
CA ASN A 54 46.57 31.37 25.97
C ASN A 54 46.65 30.54 27.28
N HIS A 55 47.79 29.97 27.75
CA HIS A 55 49.20 30.40 27.75
C HIS A 55 50.21 29.21 27.87
N LEU A 56 51.35 29.33 27.15
CA LEU A 56 52.79 29.17 27.51
C LEU A 56 53.39 27.92 28.24
N LEU A 57 54.18 27.13 27.47
CA LEU A 57 55.59 26.61 27.58
C LEU A 57 56.35 26.54 28.95
N PRO A 58 57.43 25.70 29.15
CA PRO A 58 58.50 25.35 28.17
C PRO A 58 59.16 23.93 28.15
N ASP A 59 59.68 23.60 26.95
CA ASP A 59 60.92 22.94 26.44
C ASP A 59 61.82 21.88 27.15
N ILE A 60 62.48 21.09 26.26
CA ILE A 60 63.84 20.42 26.28
C ILE A 60 63.90 18.90 26.63
N PRO A 61 64.73 18.00 26.02
CA PRO A 61 65.22 17.83 24.62
C PRO A 61 65.13 16.36 24.09
N LEU A 62 65.47 16.15 22.80
CA LEU A 62 65.81 14.84 22.18
C LEU A 62 67.27 14.43 22.46
N PRO A 63 67.62 13.14 22.27
CA PRO A 63 68.82 12.84 21.49
C PRO A 63 68.67 11.73 20.42
N ASN A 64 69.52 11.86 19.40
CA ASN A 64 69.76 11.02 18.22
C ASN A 64 70.27 9.60 18.56
N ASN A 65 70.04 8.60 17.68
CA ASN A 65 71.07 8.08 16.76
C ASN A 65 70.66 6.84 15.92
N SER A 66 70.90 6.96 14.61
CA SER A 66 71.58 6.04 13.67
C SER A 66 71.15 4.56 13.47
N SER A 67 70.75 4.28 12.22
CA SER A 67 71.41 3.38 11.23
C SER A 67 70.76 2.05 10.81
N ALA A 68 70.87 1.86 9.47
CA ALA A 68 71.05 0.62 8.69
C ALA A 68 69.84 -0.14 8.11
N HIS A 69 69.69 0.05 6.78
CA HIS A 69 69.44 -0.92 5.70
C HIS A 69 68.75 -2.27 5.99
N HIS A 70 67.62 -2.54 5.32
CA HIS A 70 67.57 -3.46 4.18
C HIS A 70 66.23 -3.45 3.43
N SER A 71 66.34 -3.76 2.14
CA SER A 71 65.36 -4.01 1.07
C SER A 71 64.04 -4.70 1.45
N SER A 72 62.93 -4.25 0.85
CA SER A 72 62.26 -4.89 -0.31
C SER A 72 60.77 -4.54 -0.37
N ALA A 73 60.29 -4.55 -1.62
CA ALA A 73 58.97 -4.21 -2.13
C ALA A 73 57.75 -4.44 -1.20
N HIS A 74 56.93 -3.39 -1.03
CA HIS A 74 55.50 -3.55 -0.79
C HIS A 74 54.69 -2.42 -1.41
N HIS A 75 53.76 -2.82 -2.27
CA HIS A 75 52.48 -2.24 -2.63
C HIS A 75 52.20 -0.77 -2.26
N SER A 76 51.95 0.02 -3.31
CA SER A 76 51.16 1.26 -3.29
C SER A 76 49.88 1.12 -2.46
N PHE A 77 49.89 1.68 -1.25
CA PHE A 77 48.69 1.98 -0.47
C PHE A 77 48.05 3.26 -1.03
N ALA A 78 47.03 3.10 -1.86
CA ALA A 78 46.07 4.17 -2.11
C ALA A 78 45.13 4.25 -0.90
N HIS A 79 45.14 5.39 -0.21
CA HIS A 79 44.16 5.72 0.81
C HIS A 79 42.74 5.68 0.22
N HIS A 80 41.97 4.64 0.56
CA HIS A 80 40.52 4.66 0.43
C HIS A 80 39.92 5.60 1.47
N SER A 81 39.60 6.82 1.03
CA SER A 81 38.63 7.66 1.72
C SER A 81 37.23 7.09 1.47
N PHE A 82 36.63 6.56 2.54
CA PHE A 82 35.23 6.16 2.62
C PHE A 82 34.33 7.40 2.44
N ALA A 83 33.94 7.69 1.20
CA ALA A 83 32.85 8.62 0.91
C ALA A 83 31.53 7.82 0.86
N LYS A 84 30.76 7.90 1.95
CA LYS A 84 29.36 7.48 2.01
C LYS A 84 28.54 8.36 1.06
N HIS A 85 28.31 7.92 -0.17
CA HIS A 85 27.30 8.49 -1.07
C HIS A 85 26.46 7.33 -1.63
N SER A 86 25.35 7.02 -0.95
CA SER A 86 24.27 6.24 -1.53
C SER A 86 23.28 7.22 -2.15
N PHE A 87 23.34 7.33 -3.47
CA PHE A 87 22.41 8.13 -4.27
C PHE A 87 21.05 7.44 -4.34
N ALA A 88 20.00 8.26 -4.22
CA ALA A 88 18.62 7.91 -4.48
C ALA A 88 18.46 7.24 -5.85
N LYS A 89 17.92 6.02 -5.88
CA LYS A 89 17.49 5.36 -7.12
C LYS A 89 16.00 5.57 -7.33
N GLN A 90 15.71 6.20 -8.45
CA GLN A 90 14.41 6.37 -9.09
C GLN A 90 13.69 5.03 -9.27
N PHE A 91 12.39 5.04 -8.96
CA PHE A 91 11.43 4.09 -9.50
C PHE A 91 11.20 4.39 -10.98
N LEU A 92 11.72 3.52 -11.85
CA LEU A 92 11.32 3.46 -13.26
C LEU A 92 11.39 1.99 -13.70
N CYS A 93 10.26 1.30 -13.68
CA CYS A 93 10.10 0.05 -14.42
C CYS A 93 8.61 -0.18 -14.71
N GLN A 94 8.15 0.29 -15.87
CA GLN A 94 7.45 -0.49 -16.89
C GLN A 94 6.77 0.45 -17.90
N SER A 95 7.47 0.67 -19.00
CA SER A 95 6.91 1.14 -20.26
C SER A 95 7.30 0.13 -21.33
N LEU A 96 6.40 -0.79 -21.67
CA LEU A 96 6.44 -1.51 -22.95
C LEU A 96 5.01 -1.68 -23.48
N LEU A 97 4.72 -0.86 -24.49
CA LEU A 97 4.02 -1.17 -25.74
C LEU A 97 2.67 -1.91 -25.68
N CYS A 98 1.58 -1.15 -25.86
CA CYS A 98 0.42 -1.60 -26.61
C CYS A 98 0.02 -0.52 -27.63
N SER A 99 0.15 -0.85 -28.92
CA SER A 99 -0.39 -0.08 -30.05
C SER A 99 -1.94 -0.11 -30.06
N PRO A 100 -2.59 0.85 -30.73
CA PRO A 100 -4.02 1.14 -30.54
C PRO A 100 -4.91 0.19 -31.36
N PHE A 101 -5.84 -0.51 -30.71
CA PHE A 101 -6.91 -1.21 -31.41
C PHE A 101 -8.07 -0.25 -31.71
N HIS A 102 -8.47 -0.27 -33.00
CA HIS A 102 -9.60 0.44 -33.58
C HIS A 102 -10.93 0.11 -32.87
N CYS A 103 -11.68 1.15 -32.48
CA CYS A 103 -13.11 1.04 -32.20
C CYS A 103 -13.87 0.91 -33.52
N GLN A 104 -14.49 -0.25 -33.76
CA GLN A 104 -15.61 -0.37 -34.69
C GLN A 104 -16.90 -0.51 -33.89
N THR A 105 -17.83 0.41 -34.14
CA THR A 105 -19.18 0.45 -33.60
C THR A 105 -20.09 -0.55 -34.33
N ASN A 106 -20.78 -1.44 -33.61
CA ASN A 106 -21.89 -2.21 -34.16
C ASN A 106 -23.24 -1.64 -33.65
N PRO A 107 -24.27 -1.51 -34.52
CA PRO A 107 -25.59 -1.04 -34.13
C PRO A 107 -26.47 -2.15 -33.54
N LEU A 108 -27.39 -1.74 -32.65
CA LEU A 108 -28.40 -2.51 -31.92
C LEU A 108 -29.35 -3.32 -32.83
N PRO A 109 -29.80 -4.52 -32.41
CA PRO A 109 -31.00 -5.13 -32.93
C PRO A 109 -32.23 -4.96 -32.01
N LYS A 110 -33.37 -4.94 -32.68
CA LYS A 110 -34.73 -4.62 -32.23
C LYS A 110 -35.42 -5.78 -31.50
N ASN A 111 -36.39 -5.41 -30.68
CA ASN A 111 -37.34 -6.24 -29.93
C ASN A 111 -38.27 -7.07 -30.85
N PRO A 112 -38.74 -8.26 -30.41
CA PRO A 112 -40.17 -8.56 -30.56
C PRO A 112 -40.83 -9.35 -29.40
N THR A 113 -41.98 -8.82 -28.97
CA THR A 113 -43.29 -9.44 -28.62
C THR A 113 -43.40 -10.85 -28.00
N ASN A 114 -44.13 -10.91 -26.87
CA ASN A 114 -44.75 -12.08 -26.20
C ASN A 114 -45.83 -12.78 -27.04
N PRO A 115 -46.15 -14.05 -26.70
CA PRO A 115 -47.47 -14.31 -26.08
C PRO A 115 -47.48 -15.35 -24.93
N THR A 116 -48.60 -15.31 -24.21
CA THR A 116 -49.09 -16.03 -23.01
C THR A 116 -49.32 -17.54 -23.16
N SER A 117 -49.06 -18.35 -22.10
CA SER A 117 -50.08 -19.04 -21.26
C SER A 117 -49.56 -20.24 -20.43
N SER A 118 -49.90 -20.24 -19.13
CA SER A 118 -50.24 -21.35 -18.19
C SER A 118 -49.46 -22.69 -18.17
N THR A 119 -48.85 -23.05 -17.01
CA THR A 119 -49.24 -24.25 -16.20
C THR A 119 -48.46 -24.39 -14.87
N SER A 120 -49.20 -24.76 -13.81
CA SER A 120 -48.86 -25.72 -12.73
C SER A 120 -47.52 -25.59 -11.96
N THR A 121 -47.59 -24.96 -10.78
CA THR A 121 -46.56 -25.02 -9.73
C THR A 121 -46.59 -26.34 -8.97
N LYS A 122 -45.62 -27.23 -9.25
CA LYS A 122 -45.14 -28.24 -8.28
C LYS A 122 -43.83 -27.75 -7.69
N ARG A 123 -43.81 -27.59 -6.37
CA ARG A 123 -42.69 -27.06 -5.59
C ARG A 123 -41.77 -28.22 -5.21
N LEU A 124 -40.54 -28.21 -5.71
CA LEU A 124 -39.42 -29.09 -5.32
C LEU A 124 -38.19 -28.21 -5.02
N PRO A 125 -37.28 -28.65 -4.13
CA PRO A 125 -36.44 -27.77 -3.31
C PRO A 125 -35.31 -27.10 -4.10
N LEU A 126 -35.00 -25.87 -3.70
CA LEU A 126 -33.91 -25.03 -4.20
C LEU A 126 -32.57 -25.57 -3.70
N ASP A 127 -31.93 -26.45 -4.48
CA ASP A 127 -30.47 -26.57 -4.46
C ASP A 127 -29.90 -25.55 -5.44
N GLY A 128 -29.16 -24.59 -4.87
CA GLY A 128 -28.42 -23.60 -5.63
C GLY A 128 -27.23 -24.28 -6.31
N THR A 129 -27.16 -24.20 -7.63
CA THR A 129 -25.99 -23.75 -8.41
C THR A 129 -26.35 -23.85 -9.90
N THR A 130 -27.05 -22.85 -10.45
CA THR A 130 -27.12 -22.68 -11.91
C THR A 130 -26.92 -21.20 -12.23
N ARG A 131 -25.64 -20.77 -12.30
CA ARG A 131 -25.29 -19.50 -12.94
C ARG A 131 -25.12 -19.77 -14.44
N ALA A 132 -25.74 -18.91 -15.25
CA ALA A 132 -25.80 -19.05 -16.70
C ALA A 132 -24.41 -19.02 -17.36
N ILE A 133 -24.27 -19.81 -18.44
CA ILE A 133 -23.09 -19.86 -19.31
C ILE A 133 -22.90 -18.46 -19.91
N GLY A 134 -21.86 -17.74 -19.47
CA GLY A 134 -21.51 -16.40 -19.96
C GLY A 134 -21.27 -15.32 -18.90
N GLN A 135 -21.49 -15.61 -17.60
CA GLN A 135 -21.23 -14.64 -16.54
C GLN A 135 -19.74 -14.62 -16.18
N ILE A 136 -19.05 -13.50 -16.47
CA ILE A 136 -17.65 -13.29 -16.06
C ILE A 136 -17.57 -13.37 -14.54
N MET A 137 -16.69 -14.22 -14.02
CA MET A 137 -16.44 -14.29 -12.58
C MET A 137 -15.79 -12.98 -12.12
N PRO A 138 -16.35 -12.28 -11.12
CA PRO A 138 -15.82 -10.99 -10.68
C PRO A 138 -14.44 -11.11 -10.05
N ILE A 139 -14.08 -12.31 -9.58
CA ILE A 139 -12.77 -12.66 -9.06
C ILE A 139 -12.36 -13.97 -9.71
N ASP A 140 -11.26 -13.94 -10.43
CA ASP A 140 -10.76 -15.07 -11.21
C ASP A 140 -9.28 -15.33 -10.88
N CYS A 141 -8.99 -16.55 -10.43
CA CYS A 141 -7.67 -17.04 -10.11
C CYS A 141 -7.50 -18.40 -10.79
N GLN A 142 -6.37 -18.60 -11.47
CA GLN A 142 -6.13 -19.79 -12.29
C GLN A 142 -5.96 -21.08 -11.50
N ILE A 143 -5.82 -20.99 -10.17
CA ILE A 143 -5.72 -22.15 -9.28
C ILE A 143 -6.79 -22.05 -8.18
N PRO A 144 -7.36 -23.18 -7.76
CA PRO A 144 -8.24 -23.24 -6.61
C PRO A 144 -7.45 -23.11 -5.31
N PHE A 145 -7.98 -22.33 -4.38
CA PHE A 145 -7.53 -22.34 -2.99
C PHE A 145 -8.52 -23.17 -2.16
N GLY A 146 -8.00 -24.02 -1.28
CA GLY A 146 -8.80 -24.86 -0.39
C GLY A 146 -8.28 -24.79 1.04
N PRO A 147 -9.05 -25.31 2.02
CA PRO A 147 -8.55 -25.40 3.38
C PRO A 147 -7.32 -26.31 3.44
N LEU A 148 -6.32 -25.90 4.21
CA LEU A 148 -5.14 -26.69 4.55
C LEU A 148 -5.24 -27.09 6.03
N SER A 149 -4.93 -28.35 6.34
CA SER A 149 -4.79 -28.79 7.73
C SER A 149 -3.59 -28.09 8.40
N ASN A 150 -3.54 -28.14 9.73
CA ASN A 150 -2.42 -27.57 10.48
C ASN A 150 -1.10 -28.30 10.19
N GLU A 151 -1.16 -29.60 9.96
CA GLU A 151 -0.01 -30.45 9.64
C GLU A 151 0.54 -30.12 8.24
N GLU A 152 -0.32 -30.16 7.21
CA GLU A 152 0.08 -29.77 5.85
C GLU A 152 0.68 -28.35 5.82
N PHE A 153 0.05 -27.42 6.53
CA PHE A 153 0.55 -26.06 6.65
C PHE A 153 1.96 -26.03 7.27
N SER A 154 2.16 -26.75 8.38
CA SER A 154 3.44 -26.76 9.10
C SER A 154 4.57 -27.34 8.23
N ASP A 155 4.29 -28.41 7.50
CA ASP A 155 5.29 -29.07 6.66
C ASP A 155 5.70 -28.20 5.47
N ILE A 156 4.71 -27.61 4.78
CA ILE A 156 4.95 -26.68 3.66
C ILE A 156 5.69 -25.45 4.17
N ASP A 157 5.26 -24.86 5.28
CA ASP A 157 5.85 -23.63 5.82
C ASP A 157 7.30 -23.87 6.30
N ALA A 158 7.58 -24.99 6.94
CA ALA A 158 8.93 -25.36 7.35
C ALA A 158 9.86 -25.48 6.14
N LEU A 159 9.38 -26.10 5.06
CA LEU A 159 10.11 -26.22 3.80
C LEU A 159 10.39 -24.84 3.16
N VAL A 160 9.35 -24.02 3.00
CA VAL A 160 9.50 -22.67 2.42
C VAL A 160 10.44 -21.81 3.25
N MET A 161 10.33 -21.85 4.58
CA MET A 161 11.21 -21.08 5.45
C MET A 161 12.68 -21.49 5.34
N ARG A 162 12.99 -22.78 5.14
CA ARG A 162 14.37 -23.22 4.86
C ARG A 162 14.91 -22.57 3.58
N CYS A 163 14.12 -22.56 2.50
CA CYS A 163 14.51 -21.92 1.24
C CYS A 163 14.67 -20.40 1.41
N VAL A 164 13.78 -19.75 2.18
CA VAL A 164 13.85 -18.31 2.52
C VAL A 164 15.15 -17.97 3.23
N TYR A 165 15.51 -18.71 4.29
CA TYR A 165 16.77 -18.48 5.00
C TYR A 165 18.00 -18.73 4.12
N LYS A 166 17.98 -19.79 3.31
CA LYS A 166 19.07 -20.08 2.37
C LYS A 166 19.22 -18.98 1.31
N SER A 167 18.12 -18.43 0.82
CA SER A 167 18.11 -17.32 -0.13
C SER A 167 18.70 -16.05 0.50
N HIS A 168 18.24 -15.68 1.70
CA HIS A 168 18.74 -14.51 2.43
C HIS A 168 20.22 -14.65 2.80
N ASN A 169 20.67 -15.83 3.24
CA ASN A 169 22.08 -16.10 3.52
C ASN A 169 22.97 -15.98 2.27
N ARG A 170 22.41 -16.26 1.09
CA ARG A 170 23.14 -16.18 -0.19
C ARG A 170 23.21 -14.75 -0.72
N PHE A 171 22.09 -14.02 -0.70
CA PHE A 171 21.97 -12.72 -1.38
C PHE A 171 22.00 -11.52 -0.43
N GLY A 172 21.93 -11.74 0.88
CA GLY A 172 21.76 -10.69 1.87
C GLY A 172 20.36 -10.04 1.76
N LYS A 173 20.27 -8.74 2.10
CA LYS A 173 19.02 -7.99 2.24
C LYS A 173 18.78 -6.88 1.19
N LEU A 174 19.62 -6.82 0.16
CA LEU A 174 19.67 -5.67 -0.77
C LEU A 174 19.12 -5.97 -2.17
N CYS A 175 18.60 -7.17 -2.41
CA CYS A 175 17.96 -7.51 -3.68
C CYS A 175 16.50 -7.06 -3.69
N ASP A 176 15.95 -6.92 -4.90
CA ASP A 176 14.52 -6.69 -5.09
C ASP A 176 13.70 -7.94 -4.75
N GLU A 177 12.42 -7.75 -4.40
CA GLU A 177 11.47 -8.82 -4.04
C GLU A 177 11.44 -9.97 -5.06
N ARG A 178 11.50 -9.62 -6.35
CA ARG A 178 11.45 -10.56 -7.48
C ARG A 178 12.63 -11.54 -7.49
N VAL A 179 13.80 -11.15 -6.98
CA VAL A 179 14.98 -12.01 -6.91
C VAL A 179 14.75 -13.12 -5.88
N TYR A 180 14.31 -12.74 -4.68
CA TYR A 180 14.02 -13.70 -3.61
C TYR A 180 12.87 -14.63 -3.98
N GLU A 181 11.81 -14.11 -4.60
CA GLU A 181 10.68 -14.90 -5.09
C GLU A 181 11.14 -16.01 -6.05
N ASN A 182 11.93 -15.65 -7.06
CA ASN A 182 12.41 -16.59 -8.06
C ASN A 182 13.39 -17.61 -7.47
N ASP A 183 14.26 -17.19 -6.56
CA ASP A 183 15.24 -18.07 -5.93
C ASP A 183 14.57 -19.07 -4.98
N VAL A 184 13.65 -18.62 -4.13
CA VAL A 184 12.85 -19.53 -3.28
C VAL A 184 12.07 -20.53 -4.14
N ALA A 185 11.44 -20.06 -5.22
CA ALA A 185 10.71 -20.95 -6.13
C ALA A 185 11.62 -21.98 -6.82
N ALA A 186 12.82 -21.58 -7.24
CA ALA A 186 13.79 -22.49 -7.85
C ALA A 186 14.27 -23.56 -6.85
N GLN A 187 14.54 -23.16 -5.60
CA GLN A 187 14.93 -24.10 -4.54
C GLN A 187 13.82 -25.10 -4.22
N LEU A 188 12.57 -24.66 -4.08
CA LEU A 188 11.43 -25.54 -3.81
C LEU A 188 11.21 -26.56 -4.94
N ARG A 189 11.32 -26.13 -6.20
CA ARG A 189 11.23 -27.05 -7.34
C ARG A 189 12.36 -28.07 -7.35
N ALA A 190 13.58 -27.67 -6.97
CA ALA A 190 14.71 -28.58 -6.83
C ALA A 190 14.54 -29.58 -5.67
N GLU A 191 13.78 -29.22 -4.63
CA GLU A 191 13.37 -30.13 -3.54
C GLU A 191 12.15 -31.00 -3.92
N GLY A 192 11.71 -30.97 -5.18
CA GLY A 192 10.64 -31.82 -5.70
C GLY A 192 9.22 -31.26 -5.50
N VAL A 193 9.06 -30.00 -5.09
CA VAL A 193 7.73 -29.38 -4.96
C VAL A 193 7.20 -29.03 -6.35
N HIS A 194 6.08 -29.64 -6.73
CA HIS A 194 5.49 -29.47 -8.06
C HIS A 194 4.60 -28.22 -8.17
N GLU A 195 3.81 -27.89 -7.14
CA GLU A 195 2.90 -26.72 -7.16
C GLU A 195 3.61 -25.48 -6.61
N VAL A 196 4.43 -24.84 -7.45
CA VAL A 196 5.12 -23.58 -7.12
C VAL A 196 4.84 -22.54 -8.19
N PHE A 197 4.06 -21.52 -7.83
CA PHE A 197 3.68 -20.42 -8.71
C PHE A 197 4.23 -19.09 -8.22
N THR A 198 4.69 -18.28 -9.18
CA THR A 198 5.32 -16.98 -8.97
C THR A 198 4.57 -15.93 -9.79
N GLN A 199 4.23 -14.76 -9.21
CA GLN A 199 3.45 -13.69 -9.85
C GLN A 199 2.11 -14.19 -10.46
N LEU A 200 1.43 -15.08 -9.75
CA LEU A 200 0.19 -15.68 -10.21
C LEU A 200 -0.89 -14.59 -10.37
N PRO A 201 -1.52 -14.44 -11.56
CA PRO A 201 -2.56 -13.45 -11.79
C PRO A 201 -3.82 -13.73 -10.96
N LEU A 202 -4.29 -12.69 -10.27
CA LEU A 202 -5.61 -12.62 -9.67
C LEU A 202 -6.39 -11.49 -10.37
N ARG A 203 -7.33 -11.86 -11.25
CA ARG A 203 -8.10 -10.90 -12.04
C ARG A 203 -9.37 -10.50 -11.28
N LEU A 204 -9.60 -9.20 -11.20
CA LEU A 204 -10.79 -8.60 -10.62
C LEU A 204 -11.56 -7.84 -11.69
N THR A 205 -12.86 -8.07 -11.78
CA THR A 205 -13.76 -7.43 -12.74
C THR A 205 -14.98 -6.87 -12.01
N VAL A 206 -15.40 -5.66 -12.38
CA VAL A 206 -16.68 -5.07 -11.97
C VAL A 206 -17.25 -4.25 -13.12
N GLY A 207 -18.42 -4.63 -13.62
CA GLY A 207 -18.94 -4.10 -14.87
C GLY A 207 -17.91 -4.22 -16.01
N SER A 208 -17.53 -3.09 -16.61
CA SER A 208 -16.50 -3.03 -17.67
C SER A 208 -15.08 -2.77 -17.15
N PHE A 209 -14.89 -2.58 -15.84
CA PHE A 209 -13.57 -2.39 -15.27
C PHE A 209 -12.92 -3.75 -14.99
N THR A 210 -11.68 -3.94 -15.44
CA THR A 210 -10.87 -5.11 -15.09
C THR A 210 -9.50 -4.67 -14.61
N THR A 211 -8.99 -5.31 -13.55
CA THR A 211 -7.62 -5.17 -13.08
C THR A 211 -7.03 -6.53 -12.72
N THR A 212 -5.70 -6.63 -12.72
CA THR A 212 -4.99 -7.83 -12.29
C THR A 212 -4.07 -7.48 -11.13
N LEU A 213 -4.19 -8.25 -10.04
CA LEU A 213 -3.23 -8.31 -8.94
C LEU A 213 -2.29 -9.48 -9.18
N ARG A 214 -1.15 -9.49 -8.50
CA ARG A 214 -0.15 -10.56 -8.60
C ARG A 214 0.12 -11.10 -7.21
N LEU A 215 -0.06 -12.40 -7.06
CA LEU A 215 0.30 -13.13 -5.85
C LEU A 215 1.77 -13.51 -5.98
N ASP A 216 2.60 -13.07 -5.04
CA ASP A 216 4.06 -13.19 -5.15
C ASP A 216 4.47 -14.66 -5.23
N LEU A 217 4.14 -15.47 -4.22
CA LEU A 217 4.53 -16.88 -4.20
C LEU A 217 3.39 -17.74 -3.67
N VAL A 218 3.00 -18.76 -4.44
CA VAL A 218 2.05 -19.78 -4.00
C VAL A 218 2.69 -21.14 -4.05
N VAL A 219 2.67 -21.86 -2.93
CA VAL A 219 3.27 -23.20 -2.77
C VAL A 219 2.21 -24.14 -2.22
N ASN A 220 1.83 -25.19 -2.95
CA ASN A 220 0.80 -26.15 -2.55
C ASN A 220 -0.47 -25.46 -2.00
N ARG A 221 -0.98 -24.45 -2.72
CA ARG A 221 -2.14 -23.61 -2.35
C ARG A 221 -1.94 -22.69 -1.14
N MET A 222 -0.75 -22.64 -0.53
CA MET A 222 -0.42 -21.67 0.52
C MET A 222 0.16 -20.40 -0.09
N LEU A 223 -0.40 -19.24 0.28
CA LEU A 223 0.03 -17.94 -0.20
C LEU A 223 1.11 -17.33 0.70
N TYR A 224 2.18 -16.86 0.06
CA TYR A 224 3.26 -16.08 0.64
C TYR A 224 3.36 -14.74 -0.09
N GLU A 225 3.43 -13.65 0.68
CA GLU A 225 3.67 -12.30 0.17
C GLU A 225 5.10 -11.90 0.51
N VAL A 226 5.87 -11.50 -0.50
CA VAL A 226 7.31 -11.21 -0.36
C VAL A 226 7.51 -9.70 -0.22
N LYS A 227 8.35 -9.30 0.72
CA LYS A 227 8.75 -7.91 0.94
C LYS A 227 10.26 -7.81 1.10
N ALA A 228 10.85 -6.73 0.61
CA ALA A 228 12.27 -6.41 0.78
C ALA A 228 12.44 -5.05 1.46
N VAL A 229 11.95 -4.94 2.70
CA VAL A 229 11.92 -3.69 3.48
C VAL A 229 12.61 -3.86 4.83
N GLU A 230 13.16 -2.78 5.38
CA GLU A 230 13.79 -2.81 6.69
C GLU A 230 12.80 -3.23 7.79
N GLN A 231 11.57 -2.73 7.73
CA GLN A 231 10.50 -3.08 8.66
C GLN A 231 9.16 -3.25 7.94
N LEU A 232 8.43 -4.30 8.30
CA LEU A 232 7.05 -4.48 7.85
C LEU A 232 6.14 -3.40 8.45
N ALA A 233 5.45 -2.67 7.58
CA ALA A 233 4.45 -1.68 7.96
C ALA A 233 3.02 -2.27 7.93
N PRO A 234 2.05 -1.65 8.63
CA PRO A 234 0.65 -2.10 8.63
C PRO A 234 0.02 -2.22 7.24
N ILE A 235 0.50 -1.44 6.25
CA ILE A 235 0.03 -1.52 4.87
C ILE A 235 0.31 -2.89 4.22
N HIS A 236 1.41 -3.56 4.58
CA HIS A 236 1.71 -4.90 4.06
C HIS A 236 0.71 -5.94 4.59
N ALA A 237 0.28 -5.81 5.86
CA ALA A 237 -0.75 -6.67 6.42
C ALA A 237 -2.13 -6.42 5.79
N ALA A 238 -2.46 -5.16 5.46
CA ALA A 238 -3.70 -4.81 4.77
C ALA A 238 -3.78 -5.39 3.35
N GLN A 239 -2.67 -5.36 2.61
CA GLN A 239 -2.55 -6.00 1.30
C GLN A 239 -2.80 -7.51 1.40
N VAL A 240 -2.12 -8.17 2.33
CA VAL A 240 -2.29 -9.62 2.57
C VAL A 240 -3.71 -9.99 2.98
N THR A 241 -4.33 -9.17 3.83
CA THR A 241 -5.72 -9.36 4.25
C THR A 241 -6.67 -9.25 3.04
N SER A 242 -6.37 -8.36 2.09
CA SER A 242 -7.14 -8.23 0.85
C SER A 242 -7.03 -9.48 -0.02
N TYR A 243 -5.82 -10.04 -0.19
CA TYR A 243 -5.66 -11.31 -0.91
C TYR A 243 -6.39 -12.46 -0.22
N ALA A 244 -6.28 -12.54 1.11
CA ALA A 244 -6.97 -13.56 1.87
C ALA A 244 -8.49 -13.47 1.72
N ALA A 245 -9.05 -12.25 1.72
CA ALA A 245 -10.48 -12.02 1.51
C ALA A 245 -10.92 -12.40 0.09
N LEU A 246 -10.17 -11.98 -0.94
CA LEU A 246 -10.49 -12.27 -2.34
C LEU A 246 -10.48 -13.77 -2.63
N LEU A 247 -9.49 -14.48 -2.10
CA LEU A 247 -9.27 -15.92 -2.29
C LEU A 247 -10.03 -16.80 -1.28
N ALA A 248 -10.72 -16.20 -0.30
CA ALA A 248 -11.41 -16.90 0.79
C ALA A 248 -10.51 -17.86 1.60
N ILE A 249 -9.26 -17.46 1.85
CA ILE A 249 -8.28 -18.26 2.61
C ILE A 249 -8.10 -17.75 4.04
N SER A 250 -7.73 -18.67 4.94
CA SER A 250 -7.60 -18.38 6.36
C SER A 250 -6.20 -17.99 6.81
N ARG A 251 -5.19 -18.14 5.95
CA ARG A 251 -3.78 -17.94 6.29
C ARG A 251 -3.01 -17.42 5.10
N VAL A 252 -2.18 -16.43 5.35
CA VAL A 252 -1.17 -15.94 4.41
C VAL A 252 0.08 -15.58 5.21
N LYS A 253 1.26 -15.84 4.67
CA LYS A 253 2.51 -15.50 5.36
C LYS A 253 3.24 -14.37 4.65
N LEU A 254 3.57 -13.33 5.40
CA LEU A 254 4.50 -12.28 4.97
C LEU A 254 5.92 -12.78 5.15
N LEU A 255 6.71 -12.70 4.09
CA LEU A 255 8.14 -12.95 4.09
C LEU A 255 8.86 -11.62 3.93
N ASN A 256 9.77 -11.27 4.84
CA ASN A 256 10.57 -10.05 4.73
C ASN A 256 12.05 -10.39 4.60
N PHE A 257 12.64 -9.97 3.49
CA PHE A 257 14.06 -10.13 3.19
C PHE A 257 14.89 -8.87 3.44
N GLY A 258 14.26 -7.71 3.65
CA GLY A 258 14.98 -6.44 3.82
C GLY A 258 15.49 -6.16 5.24
N ALA A 259 15.17 -7.03 6.20
CA ALA A 259 15.70 -6.97 7.55
C ALA A 259 17.10 -7.62 7.65
N ASP A 260 17.77 -7.45 8.80
CA ASP A 260 19.11 -8.04 9.04
C ASP A 260 19.13 -9.56 8.97
N SER A 261 17.99 -10.20 9.23
CA SER A 261 17.73 -11.61 8.96
C SER A 261 16.38 -11.73 8.27
N ALA A 262 16.18 -12.77 7.45
CA ALA A 262 14.86 -13.05 6.91
C ALA A 262 13.83 -13.25 8.03
N GLN A 263 12.61 -12.75 7.83
CA GLN A 263 11.51 -12.85 8.79
C GLN A 263 10.28 -13.47 8.13
N GLY A 264 9.55 -14.28 8.90
CA GLY A 264 8.24 -14.81 8.51
C GLY A 264 7.17 -14.36 9.50
N LYS A 265 6.11 -13.71 9.01
CA LYS A 265 4.95 -13.31 9.83
C LYS A 265 3.67 -13.93 9.27
N LEU A 266 3.13 -14.90 10.00
CA LEU A 266 1.85 -15.51 9.66
C LEU A 266 0.70 -14.56 10.02
N ILE A 267 -0.21 -14.35 9.07
CA ILE A 267 -1.44 -13.57 9.26
C ILE A 267 -2.63 -14.53 9.22
N GLY A 268 -3.27 -14.70 10.37
CA GLY A 268 -4.55 -15.41 10.47
C GLY A 268 -5.68 -14.54 9.95
N CYS A 269 -6.51 -15.12 9.09
CA CYS A 269 -7.60 -14.44 8.40
C CYS A 269 -8.91 -15.23 8.63
N PRO A 270 -10.02 -14.56 8.97
CA PRO A 270 -11.29 -15.25 9.26
C PRO A 270 -12.11 -15.60 7.99
N PHE A 271 -11.57 -15.39 6.79
CA PHE A 271 -12.36 -15.39 5.55
C PHE A 271 -12.79 -16.77 5.04
N ALA A 272 -12.26 -17.85 5.61
CA ALA A 272 -12.82 -19.18 5.37
C ALA A 272 -14.27 -19.30 5.89
N ASN A 273 -14.65 -18.48 6.87
CA ASN A 273 -15.93 -18.59 7.59
C ASN A 273 -16.78 -17.30 7.54
N ILE A 274 -16.40 -16.32 6.72
CA ILE A 274 -17.13 -15.06 6.59
C ILE A 274 -17.59 -14.90 5.15
N ASP A 275 -18.90 -14.76 4.95
CA ASP A 275 -19.44 -14.35 3.65
C ASP A 275 -19.19 -12.86 3.42
N ARG A 276 -18.09 -12.54 2.73
CA ARG A 276 -17.72 -11.16 2.42
C ARG A 276 -18.68 -10.44 1.46
N SER A 277 -19.59 -11.16 0.79
CA SER A 277 -20.53 -10.59 -0.19
C SER A 277 -21.79 -10.00 0.45
N VAL A 278 -22.08 -10.40 1.70
CA VAL A 278 -23.13 -9.77 2.52
C VAL A 278 -22.67 -8.39 2.93
N VAL A 279 -23.16 -7.36 2.24
CA VAL A 279 -22.73 -5.97 2.45
C VAL A 279 -23.89 -5.05 2.79
N THR A 280 -23.63 -4.12 3.71
CA THR A 280 -24.55 -3.04 4.08
C THR A 280 -24.01 -1.72 3.56
N VAL A 281 -24.84 -0.99 2.81
CA VAL A 281 -24.49 0.33 2.27
C VAL A 281 -25.37 1.40 2.90
N ASP A 282 -24.72 2.41 3.48
CA ASP A 282 -25.36 3.56 4.10
C ASP A 282 -25.11 4.80 3.24
N ARG A 283 -26.15 5.22 2.51
CA ARG A 283 -26.16 6.43 1.67
C ARG A 283 -26.95 7.57 2.31
N SER A 284 -27.33 7.47 3.59
CA SER A 284 -28.21 8.45 4.26
C SER A 284 -27.67 9.89 4.24
N ARG A 285 -26.34 10.05 4.18
CA ARG A 285 -25.64 11.34 4.14
C ARG A 285 -25.05 11.66 2.77
N TRP A 286 -25.43 10.93 1.73
CA TRP A 286 -25.00 11.16 0.36
C TRP A 286 -25.89 12.21 -0.31
N LYS A 287 -25.26 13.19 -0.96
CA LYS A 287 -25.91 14.25 -1.74
C LYS A 287 -25.22 14.35 -3.09
N ALA A 288 -26.03 14.36 -4.16
CA ALA A 288 -25.53 14.51 -5.52
C ALA A 288 -25.17 15.98 -5.81
N VAL A 289 -23.89 16.34 -5.62
CA VAL A 289 -23.35 17.69 -5.92
C VAL A 289 -22.90 17.85 -7.38
N SER A 290 -22.97 16.78 -8.17
CA SER A 290 -22.76 16.80 -9.62
C SER A 290 -23.49 15.61 -10.27
N GLY A 291 -23.74 15.70 -11.58
CA GLY A 291 -24.40 14.63 -12.35
C GLY A 291 -23.66 13.29 -12.37
N ARG A 292 -22.37 13.26 -12.00
CA ARG A 292 -21.58 12.01 -11.90
C ARG A 292 -21.70 11.28 -10.56
N CYS A 293 -22.30 11.91 -9.55
CA CYS A 293 -22.40 11.30 -8.21
C CYS A 293 -23.16 9.96 -8.19
N PRO A 294 -24.28 9.79 -8.92
CA PRO A 294 -24.95 8.49 -8.99
C PRO A 294 -24.02 7.38 -9.52
N LEU A 295 -23.31 7.65 -10.61
CA LEU A 295 -22.37 6.68 -11.21
C LEU A 295 -21.26 6.25 -10.25
N ILE A 296 -20.72 7.20 -9.47
CA ILE A 296 -19.68 6.91 -8.47
C ILE A 296 -20.23 6.06 -7.33
N ALA A 297 -21.39 6.43 -6.79
CA ALA A 297 -22.02 5.69 -5.70
C ALA A 297 -22.36 4.26 -6.14
N ASP A 298 -22.96 4.11 -7.32
CA ASP A 298 -23.39 2.82 -7.84
C ASP A 298 -22.19 1.93 -8.18
N LEU A 299 -21.13 2.47 -8.78
CA LEU A 299 -19.92 1.70 -9.05
C LEU A 299 -19.20 1.30 -7.77
N ALA A 300 -19.12 2.17 -6.77
CA ALA A 300 -18.52 1.83 -5.48
C ALA A 300 -19.31 0.68 -4.80
N GLU A 301 -20.63 0.79 -4.76
CA GLU A 301 -21.50 -0.25 -4.22
C GLU A 301 -21.39 -1.57 -5.00
N ALA A 302 -21.43 -1.52 -6.34
CA ALA A 302 -21.26 -2.70 -7.18
C ALA A 302 -19.90 -3.37 -6.91
N THR A 303 -18.83 -2.59 -6.81
CA THR A 303 -17.49 -3.09 -6.48
C THR A 303 -17.49 -3.83 -5.15
N MET A 304 -18.14 -3.27 -4.12
CA MET A 304 -18.21 -3.94 -2.82
C MET A 304 -19.09 -5.18 -2.83
N ARG A 305 -20.18 -5.20 -3.61
CA ARG A 305 -21.04 -6.38 -3.74
C ARG A 305 -20.35 -7.53 -4.49
N GLU A 306 -19.57 -7.21 -5.52
CA GLU A 306 -18.87 -8.19 -6.34
C GLU A 306 -17.54 -8.66 -5.71
N TRP A 307 -16.72 -7.73 -5.23
CA TRP A 307 -15.42 -8.05 -4.65
C TRP A 307 -15.46 -8.29 -3.14
N GLY A 308 -16.57 -7.94 -2.49
CA GLY A 308 -16.79 -8.13 -1.06
C GLY A 308 -16.11 -7.07 -0.19
N GLY A 309 -16.25 -7.26 1.13
CA GLY A 309 -15.61 -6.45 2.17
C GLY A 309 -14.14 -6.80 2.46
N PHE A 310 -13.56 -6.10 3.45
CA PHE A 310 -12.21 -6.34 4.01
C PHE A 310 -11.01 -6.07 3.09
N LEU A 311 -11.25 -5.42 1.95
CA LEU A 311 -10.20 -5.04 1.02
C LEU A 311 -9.56 -3.70 1.41
N GLU A 312 -8.34 -3.47 0.97
CA GLU A 312 -7.68 -2.17 1.10
C GLU A 312 -8.36 -1.08 0.23
N ALA A 313 -8.24 0.18 0.66
CA ALA A 313 -8.94 1.30 0.03
C ALA A 313 -8.62 1.45 -1.46
N ARG A 314 -7.38 1.14 -1.86
CA ARG A 314 -6.92 1.21 -3.25
C ARG A 314 -7.73 0.30 -4.18
N LEU A 315 -8.20 -0.85 -3.72
CA LEU A 315 -9.01 -1.74 -4.55
C LEU A 315 -10.35 -1.08 -4.90
N TYR A 316 -11.06 -0.49 -3.93
CA TYR A 316 -12.30 0.24 -4.21
C TYR A 316 -12.08 1.56 -4.98
N GLU A 317 -10.90 2.18 -4.87
CA GLU A 317 -10.57 3.43 -5.57
C GLU A 317 -10.37 3.22 -7.09
N ARG A 318 -9.80 2.08 -7.50
CA ARG A 318 -9.41 1.83 -8.91
C ARG A 318 -10.58 1.87 -9.91
N PRO A 319 -11.73 1.21 -9.67
CA PRO A 319 -12.89 1.33 -10.56
C PRO A 319 -13.39 2.77 -10.69
N LEU A 320 -13.36 3.54 -9.59
CA LEU A 320 -13.82 4.93 -9.59
C LEU A 320 -12.91 5.84 -10.40
N LEU A 321 -11.58 5.65 -10.29
CA LEU A 321 -10.61 6.35 -11.13
C LEU A 321 -10.81 6.02 -12.60
N TRP A 322 -11.04 4.75 -12.93
CA TRP A 322 -11.33 4.32 -14.31
C TRP A 322 -12.60 4.98 -14.86
N LEU A 323 -13.69 4.98 -14.09
CA LEU A 323 -14.96 5.64 -14.44
C LEU A 323 -14.76 7.13 -14.75
N CYS A 324 -13.86 7.78 -14.03
CA CYS A 324 -13.54 9.19 -14.19
C CYS A 324 -12.50 9.46 -15.30
N GLY A 325 -12.15 8.44 -16.10
CA GLY A 325 -11.25 8.55 -17.26
C GLY A 325 -9.77 8.28 -16.95
N GLY A 326 -9.48 7.61 -15.84
CA GLY A 326 -8.15 7.20 -15.43
C GLY A 326 -7.45 8.17 -14.47
N LYS A 327 -6.36 7.69 -13.86
CA LYS A 327 -5.61 8.42 -12.82
C LYS A 327 -5.16 9.80 -13.30
N GLU A 328 -4.59 9.90 -14.51
CA GLU A 328 -4.10 11.16 -15.09
C GLU A 328 -5.20 12.23 -15.24
N ARG A 329 -6.44 11.80 -15.52
CA ARG A 329 -7.57 12.74 -15.63
C ARG A 329 -8.11 13.17 -14.28
N CYS A 330 -8.03 12.30 -13.28
CA CYS A 330 -8.56 12.55 -11.93
C CYS A 330 -7.58 13.30 -11.03
N GLU A 331 -6.29 12.99 -11.13
CA GLU A 331 -5.24 13.49 -10.25
C GLU A 331 -5.01 14.98 -10.48
N ARG A 332 -5.22 15.80 -9.44
CA ARG A 332 -4.86 17.22 -9.46
C ARG A 332 -4.07 17.56 -8.20
N LYS A 333 -2.95 18.27 -8.38
CA LYS A 333 -2.26 18.99 -7.30
C LYS A 333 -2.93 20.36 -7.15
N LEU A 334 -3.82 20.49 -6.17
CA LEU A 334 -4.58 21.71 -5.91
C LEU A 334 -3.83 22.62 -4.92
N PRO A 335 -3.85 23.95 -5.10
CA PRO A 335 -3.22 24.86 -4.16
C PRO A 335 -3.90 24.79 -2.79
N VAL A 336 -3.08 24.73 -1.73
CA VAL A 336 -3.54 24.88 -0.34
C VAL A 336 -3.43 26.36 0.01
N VAL A 337 -4.55 26.98 0.33
CA VAL A 337 -4.63 28.43 0.58
C VAL A 337 -5.11 28.71 2.00
N ARG A 338 -4.49 29.69 2.65
CA ARG A 338 -4.93 30.28 3.92
C ARG A 338 -4.90 31.80 3.80
N ASP A 339 -6.04 32.45 3.97
CA ASP A 339 -6.16 33.92 3.94
C ASP A 339 -5.51 34.56 2.70
N GLY A 340 -5.68 33.93 1.53
CA GLY A 340 -5.08 34.37 0.26
C GLY A 340 -3.61 33.96 0.05
N ILE A 341 -2.94 33.39 1.05
CA ILE A 341 -1.57 32.90 0.94
C ILE A 341 -1.57 31.45 0.47
N GLN A 342 -0.90 31.17 -0.65
CA GLN A 342 -0.64 29.80 -1.11
C GLN A 342 0.50 29.17 -0.30
N LEU A 343 0.21 28.08 0.41
CA LEU A 343 1.15 27.40 1.31
C LEU A 343 1.84 26.19 0.67
N GLY A 344 1.29 25.70 -0.44
CA GLY A 344 1.76 24.49 -1.12
C GLY A 344 0.67 23.88 -1.97
N GLN A 345 0.82 22.59 -2.27
CA GLN A 345 -0.14 21.83 -3.06
C GLN A 345 -0.56 20.54 -2.34
N GLN A 346 -1.81 20.15 -2.54
CA GLN A 346 -2.37 18.89 -2.06
C GLN A 346 -2.96 18.13 -3.23
N ARG A 347 -2.64 16.84 -3.34
CA ARG A 347 -3.30 15.98 -4.32
C ARG A 347 -4.74 15.68 -3.91
N ALA A 348 -5.64 15.73 -4.89
CA ALA A 348 -7.03 15.28 -4.81
C ALA A 348 -7.43 14.50 -6.06
N TRP A 349 -8.43 13.63 -5.93
CA TRP A 349 -9.04 12.90 -7.05
C TRP A 349 -10.32 13.61 -7.49
N LEU A 350 -10.23 14.39 -8.56
CA LEU A 350 -11.39 15.07 -9.12
C LEU A 350 -12.23 14.11 -9.95
N TYR A 351 -13.55 14.21 -9.79
CA TYR A 351 -14.50 13.55 -10.67
C TYR A 351 -15.40 14.53 -11.44
N ALA A 352 -15.44 15.80 -11.00
CA ALA A 352 -16.08 16.92 -11.68
C ALA A 352 -15.38 18.24 -11.26
N PRO A 353 -15.64 19.37 -11.93
CA PRO A 353 -15.09 20.66 -11.52
C PRO A 353 -15.42 20.97 -10.06
N GLU A 354 -14.38 21.27 -9.28
CA GLU A 354 -14.45 21.60 -7.84
C GLU A 354 -15.03 20.48 -6.94
N CYS A 355 -15.14 19.25 -7.45
CA CYS A 355 -15.66 18.11 -6.69
C CYS A 355 -14.65 16.96 -6.71
N ALA A 356 -14.24 16.54 -5.51
CA ALA A 356 -13.28 15.46 -5.32
C ALA A 356 -13.93 14.25 -4.63
N PHE A 357 -13.30 13.08 -4.74
CA PHE A 357 -13.68 11.93 -3.92
C PHE A 357 -12.49 11.39 -3.13
N VAL A 358 -12.79 10.67 -2.05
CA VAL A 358 -11.81 9.95 -1.25
C VAL A 358 -12.37 8.62 -0.81
N VAL A 359 -11.55 7.58 -0.92
CA VAL A 359 -11.87 6.24 -0.46
C VAL A 359 -11.02 5.91 0.76
N THR A 360 -11.62 5.41 1.81
CA THR A 360 -10.91 4.99 3.02
C THR A 360 -11.42 3.65 3.53
N THR A 361 -10.62 2.97 4.36
CA THR A 361 -11.00 1.70 4.99
C THR A 361 -10.93 1.75 6.51
N LEU A 362 -11.45 2.83 7.09
CA LEU A 362 -11.33 3.11 8.53
C LEU A 362 -12.38 2.34 9.33
N GLY A 363 -11.92 1.59 10.34
CA GLY A 363 -12.77 0.87 11.28
C GLY A 363 -13.29 1.70 12.47
N GLY A 364 -12.77 2.89 12.69
CA GLY A 364 -13.14 3.74 13.82
C GLY A 364 -12.75 5.21 13.62
N ARG A 365 -13.14 6.06 14.58
CA ARG A 365 -12.86 7.52 14.58
C ARG A 365 -13.34 8.25 13.32
N LEU A 366 -14.45 7.80 12.72
CA LEU A 366 -14.99 8.39 11.48
C LEU A 366 -15.33 9.88 11.63
N GLN A 367 -15.85 10.30 12.79
CA GLN A 367 -16.11 11.72 13.05
C GLN A 367 -14.83 12.56 13.04
N HIS A 368 -13.73 12.03 13.59
CA HIS A 368 -12.44 12.71 13.57
C HIS A 368 -11.88 12.79 12.14
N GLN A 369 -12.00 11.72 11.35
CA GLN A 369 -11.62 11.76 9.93
C GLN A 369 -12.45 12.79 9.16
N GLU A 370 -13.76 12.83 9.38
CA GLU A 370 -14.65 13.80 8.74
C GLU A 370 -14.24 15.24 9.07
N MET A 371 -13.89 15.52 10.33
CA MET A 371 -13.39 16.82 10.76
C MET A 371 -12.12 17.22 9.99
N HIS A 372 -11.18 16.30 9.78
CA HIS A 372 -9.97 16.57 9.00
C HIS A 372 -10.26 16.78 7.52
N LEU A 373 -11.15 15.97 6.93
CA LEU A 373 -11.59 16.17 5.55
C LEU A 373 -12.29 17.52 5.35
N ARG A 374 -13.10 17.98 6.32
CA ARG A 374 -13.71 19.32 6.31
C ARG A 374 -12.67 20.44 6.37
N ARG A 375 -11.69 20.32 7.26
CA ARG A 375 -10.59 21.30 7.36
C ARG A 375 -9.80 21.37 6.05
N LEU A 376 -9.51 20.22 5.44
CA LEU A 376 -8.82 20.16 4.16
C LEU A 376 -9.67 20.74 3.02
N LEU A 377 -10.96 20.39 2.94
CA LEU A 377 -11.91 20.99 1.99
C LEU A 377 -11.89 22.52 2.07
N ASN A 378 -11.88 23.09 3.28
CA ASN A 378 -11.87 24.53 3.46
C ASN A 378 -10.60 25.21 2.92
N ALA A 379 -9.47 24.50 2.99
CA ALA A 379 -8.17 24.98 2.51
C ALA A 379 -7.93 24.76 1.00
N LEU A 380 -8.83 24.08 0.30
CA LEU A 380 -8.71 23.76 -1.13
C LEU A 380 -9.75 24.52 -1.98
N PRO A 381 -9.48 24.73 -3.28
CA PRO A 381 -10.44 25.24 -4.24
C PRO A 381 -11.45 24.15 -4.64
N LEU A 382 -12.14 23.58 -3.66
CA LEU A 382 -13.16 22.56 -3.81
C LEU A 382 -14.45 23.04 -3.16
N ARG A 383 -15.58 22.66 -3.75
CA ARG A 383 -16.92 22.85 -3.17
C ARG A 383 -17.34 21.66 -2.32
N ALA A 384 -16.90 20.46 -2.67
CA ALA A 384 -17.35 19.24 -2.00
C ALA A 384 -16.37 18.05 -2.12
N TRP A 385 -16.47 17.14 -1.14
CA TRP A 385 -15.91 15.79 -1.17
C TRP A 385 -17.01 14.75 -1.17
N GLN A 386 -16.85 13.74 -2.01
CA GLN A 386 -17.53 12.47 -1.87
C GLN A 386 -16.64 11.49 -1.10
N TRP A 387 -16.98 11.22 0.15
CA TRP A 387 -16.23 10.30 0.99
C TRP A 387 -16.91 8.93 1.03
N ILE A 388 -16.20 7.91 0.58
CA ILE A 388 -16.62 6.50 0.60
C ILE A 388 -15.73 5.76 1.59
N ASN A 389 -16.28 5.38 2.75
CA ASN A 389 -15.55 4.59 3.73
C ASN A 389 -16.06 3.15 3.75
N VAL A 390 -15.17 2.18 3.54
CA VAL A 390 -15.48 0.75 3.62
C VAL A 390 -14.84 0.14 4.86
N CYS A 391 -15.65 -0.38 5.77
CA CYS A 391 -15.15 -1.10 6.95
C CYS A 391 -15.79 -2.48 6.97
N HIS A 392 -14.97 -3.52 6.80
CA HIS A 392 -15.45 -4.90 6.74
C HIS A 392 -16.56 -5.01 5.67
N GLN A 393 -17.77 -5.40 6.07
CA GLN A 393 -18.96 -5.53 5.22
C GLN A 393 -19.82 -4.26 5.15
N ARG A 394 -19.41 -3.14 5.74
CA ARG A 394 -20.18 -1.89 5.72
C ARG A 394 -19.51 -0.81 4.88
N MET A 395 -20.25 -0.24 3.94
CA MET A 395 -19.90 0.98 3.24
C MET A 395 -20.73 2.16 3.76
N ARG A 396 -20.07 3.28 4.02
CA ARG A 396 -20.72 4.56 4.32
C ARG A 396 -20.32 5.57 3.26
N MET A 397 -21.30 6.21 2.66
CA MET A 397 -21.11 7.25 1.65
C MET A 397 -21.59 8.58 2.22
N ILE A 398 -20.70 9.55 2.26
CA ILE A 398 -20.95 10.85 2.90
C ILE A 398 -20.51 11.95 1.94
N THR A 399 -21.38 12.91 1.70
CA THR A 399 -21.01 14.14 1.02
C THR A 399 -20.63 15.20 2.04
N ILE A 400 -19.41 15.72 1.92
CA ILE A 400 -18.92 16.84 2.72
C ILE A 400 -18.95 18.07 1.81
N ILE A 401 -19.72 19.09 2.18
CA ILE A 401 -19.86 20.35 1.43
C ILE A 401 -19.24 21.47 2.25
N LYS A 402 -18.61 22.43 1.55
CA LYS A 402 -18.02 23.63 2.13
C LYS A 402 -19.07 24.58 2.71
#